data_AF-A0A2M7KNH1-F1
#
_entry.id   AF-A0A2M7KNH1-F1
#
_cell.length_a   1.000
_cell.length_b   1.000
_cell.length_c   1.000
_cell.angle_alpha   90.00
_cell.angle_beta   90.00
_cell.angle_gamma   90.00
#
_symmetry.space_group_name_H-M   'P 1'
#
loop_
_entity.id
_entity.type
_entity.pdbx_description
1 polymer ?
#
loop_
_entity_poly.entity_id
_entity_poly.type
_entity_poly.pdbx_seq_one_letter_code
_entity_poly.pdbx_strand_id
1 'polypeptide(L)' 'MDFPKTHLKYLRSRGEKESRQGWLVLDIKALDLEGVTKIYLNMDDVEAVQERKAASEVEAERLKKLLGG' A
#
# COMPACT_ATOMS: atom_id res chain seq x y z
N MET A 1 1.46 -12.97 -9.21
CA MET A 1 2.91 -12.91 -8.92
C MET A 1 3.03 -13.15 -7.43
N ASP A 2 3.45 -14.35 -7.02
CA ASP A 2 3.62 -14.69 -5.60
C ASP A 2 4.92 -14.09 -5.09
N PHE A 3 4.81 -13.09 -4.22
CA PHE A 3 5.98 -12.50 -3.57
C PHE A 3 6.39 -13.36 -2.37
N PRO A 4 7.61 -13.92 -2.35
CA PRO A 4 8.03 -14.81 -1.28
C PRO A 4 8.05 -14.07 0.06
N LYS A 5 7.34 -14.63 1.05
CA LYS A 5 7.19 -14.05 2.41
C LYS A 5 8.52 -13.79 3.12
N THR A 6 9.59 -14.50 2.75
CA THR A 6 10.94 -14.32 3.28
C THR A 6 11.56 -12.97 2.92
N HIS A 7 11.07 -12.31 1.87
CA HIS A 7 11.54 -10.99 1.43
C HIS A 7 10.68 -9.84 1.98
N LEU A 8 9.63 -10.16 2.74
CA LEU A 8 8.78 -9.21 3.43
C LEU A 8 9.29 -9.00 4.86
N LYS A 9 9.61 -7.75 5.20
CA LYS A 9 9.97 -7.36 6.57
C LYS A 9 9.03 -6.25 7.05
N TYR A 10 8.72 -6.27 8.33
CA TYR A 10 7.92 -5.24 8.96
C TYR A 10 8.78 -4.43 9.93
N LEU A 11 8.71 -3.10 9.86
CA LEU A 11 9.47 -2.19 10.70
C LEU A 11 8.53 -1.16 11.32
N ARG A 12 8.70 -0.81 12.60
CA ARG A 12 7.83 0.17 13.25
C ARG A 12 8.20 1.61 12.88
N SER A 13 9.47 1.88 12.61
CA SER A 13 9.99 3.21 12.28
C SER A 13 11.07 3.14 11.21
N ARG A 14 11.20 4.22 10.43
CA ARG A 14 12.25 4.38 9.42
C ARG A 14 12.83 5.79 9.50
N GLY A 15 14.03 5.91 10.05
CA GLY A 15 14.68 7.21 10.28
C GLY A 15 13.85 8.06 11.25
N GLU A 16 13.60 9.32 10.89
CA GLU A 16 12.75 10.24 11.66
C GLU A 16 11.24 10.06 11.40
N LYS A 17 10.85 9.14 10.49
CA LYS A 17 9.44 8.88 10.21
C LYS A 17 8.93 7.69 11.03
N GLU A 18 8.13 8.00 12.04
CA GLU A 18 7.32 7.04 12.76
C GLU A 18 6.02 6.76 12.02
N SER A 19 5.61 5.50 12.00
CA SER A 19 4.32 5.08 11.47
C SER A 19 3.53 4.39 12.58
N ARG A 20 2.24 4.67 12.68
CA ARG A 20 1.36 4.03 13.67
C ARG A 20 1.11 2.57 13.31
N GLN A 21 0.88 2.33 12.03
CA GLN A 21 0.67 0.99 11.46
C GLN A 21 1.96 0.34 10.93
N GLY A 22 3.11 0.99 11.11
CA GLY A 22 4.41 0.51 10.69
C GLY A 22 4.66 0.52 9.18
N TRP A 23 5.81 -0.01 8.80
CA TRP A 23 6.37 0.00 7.47
C TRP A 23 6.51 -1.43 6.96
N LEU A 24 6.02 -1.66 5.76
CA LEU A 24 6.30 -2.88 5.01
C LEU A 24 7.52 -2.67 4.12
N VAL A 25 8.51 -3.53 4.28
CA VAL A 25 9.75 -3.53 3.49
C VAL A 25 9.74 -4.75 2.58
N LEU A 26 9.78 -4.51 1.28
CA LEU A 26 9.91 -5.53 0.25
C LEU A 26 11.36 -5.51 -0.22
N ASP A 27 12.09 -6.59 0.07
CA ASP A 27 13.43 -6.79 -0.47
C ASP A 27 13.33 -7.34 -1.89
N ILE A 28 13.48 -6.43 -2.87
CA ILE A 28 13.36 -6.75 -4.29
C ILE A 28 14.71 -7.05 -4.93
N LYS A 29 15.78 -7.25 -4.16
CA LYS A 29 17.10 -7.63 -4.70
C LYS A 29 17.10 -8.89 -5.57
N ALA A 30 16.13 -9.78 -5.36
CA ALA A 30 15.97 -11.00 -6.15
C ALA A 30 15.28 -10.75 -7.50
N LEU A 31 14.64 -9.60 -7.66
CA LEU A 31 14.14 -9.11 -8.94
C LEU A 31 15.24 -8.22 -9.48
N ASP A 32 15.81 -8.59 -10.62
CA ASP A 32 16.93 -7.93 -11.29
C ASP A 32 16.52 -6.51 -11.78
N LEU A 33 16.20 -5.64 -10.84
CA LEU A 33 15.76 -4.27 -11.03
C LEU A 33 16.98 -3.39 -10.73
N GLU A 34 17.57 -2.84 -11.79
CA GLU A 34 18.79 -2.05 -11.73
C GLU A 34 18.71 -0.96 -10.63
N GLY A 35 19.54 -1.11 -9.59
CA GLY A 35 19.74 -0.11 -8.54
C GLY A 35 18.70 -0.06 -7.42
N VAL A 36 17.52 -0.68 -7.56
CA VAL A 36 16.48 -0.66 -6.50
C VAL A 36 16.48 -1.97 -5.74
N THR A 37 16.95 -1.92 -4.49
CA THR A 37 17.09 -3.12 -3.66
C THR A 37 15.94 -3.32 -2.67
N LYS A 38 15.27 -2.24 -2.26
CA LYS A 38 14.23 -2.27 -1.23
C LYS A 38 13.12 -1.27 -1.51
N ILE A 39 11.88 -1.72 -1.46
CA ILE A 39 10.69 -0.86 -1.47
C ILE A 39 10.20 -0.74 -0.03
N TYR A 40 9.84 0.47 0.37
CA TYR A 40 9.29 0.76 1.69
C TYR A 40 7.91 1.35 1.51
N LEU A 41 6.90 0.67 2.00
CA LEU A 41 5.53 1.17 2.08
C LEU A 41 5.21 1.52 3.52
N ASN A 42 4.78 2.76 3.73
CA ASN A 42 4.14 3.16 4.97
C ASN A 42 2.71 2.63 4.98
N MET A 43 2.32 1.90 6.02
CA MET A 43 0.99 1.31 6.09
C MET A 43 -0.10 2.34 6.43
N ASP A 44 0.27 3.44 7.08
CA ASP A 44 -0.65 4.57 7.29
C ASP A 44 -1.11 5.17 5.95
N ASP A 45 -0.21 5.25 4.96
CA ASP A 45 -0.52 5.77 3.63
C ASP A 45 -1.41 4.80 2.83
N VAL A 46 -1.23 3.49 3.04
CA VAL A 46 -2.04 2.46 2.37
C VAL A 46 -3.47 2.44 2.92
N GLU A 47 -3.63 2.61 4.23
CA GLU A 47 -4.95 2.77 4.84
C GLU A 47 -5.68 3.97 4.24
N ALA A 48 -5.04 5.14 4.20
CA ALA A 48 -5.63 6.35 3.62
C ALA A 48 -6.02 6.18 2.14
N VAL A 49 -5.26 5.42 1.35
CA VAL A 49 -5.60 5.10 -0.05
C VAL A 49 -6.79 4.14 -0.14
N GLN A 50 -6.89 3.15 0.76
CA GLN A 50 -8.04 2.25 0.81
C GLN A 50 -9.33 3.00 1.19
N GLU A 51 -9.26 3.88 2.19
CA GLU A 51 -10.42 4.71 2.59
C GLU A 51 -10.90 5.59 1.44
N ARG A 52 -9.99 6.21 0.69
CA ARG A 52 -10.33 7.03 -0.50
C ARG A 52 -10.95 6.20 -1.63
N LYS A 53 -10.47 4.98 -1.84
CA LYS A 53 -11.07 4.06 -2.82
C LYS A 53 -12.47 3.66 -2.41
N ALA A 54 -12.67 3.28 -1.14
CA ALA A 54 -13.98 2.93 -0.61
C ALA A 54 -14.97 4.11 -0.74
N ALA A 55 -14.53 5.33 -0.43
CA ALA A 55 -15.34 6.54 -0.64
C ALA A 55 -15.72 6.75 -2.11
N SER A 56 -14.77 6.56 -3.03
CA SER A 56 -15.00 6.70 -4.47
C SER A 56 -15.96 5.64 -5.03
N GLU A 57 -15.88 4.40 -4.52
CA GLU A 57 -16.81 3.32 -4.88
C GLU A 57 -18.24 3.62 -4.42
N VAL A 58 -18.39 4.16 -3.21
CA VAL A 58 -19.70 4.60 -2.68
C VAL A 58 -20.29 5.73 -3.52
N GLU A 59 -19.49 6.70 -3.96
CA GLU A 59 -19.95 7.76 -4.86
C GLU A 59 -20.33 7.22 -6.24
N ALA A 60 -19.56 6.28 -6.79
CA ALA A 60 -19.87 5.63 -8.06
C ALA A 60 -21.17 4.81 -7.99
N GLU A 61 -21.43 4.11 -6.87
CA GLU A 61 -22.71 3.42 -6.64
C GLU A 61 -23.89 4.39 -6.53
N ARG A 62 -23.71 5.54 -5.86
CA ARG A 62 -24.74 6.59 -5.80
C ARG A 62 -25.04 7.17 -7.18
N LEU A 63 -24.02 7.45 -7.98
CA LEU A 63 -24.18 7.94 -9.36
C LEU A 63 -24.90 6.91 -10.24
N LYS A 64 -24.57 5.61 -10.13
CA LYS A 64 -25.29 4.56 -10.86
C LYS A 64 -26.78 4.48 -10.47
N LYS A 65 -27.11 4.66 -9.20
CA LYS A 65 -28.52 4.70 -8.74
C LYS A 65 -29.27 5.93 -9.24
N LEU A 66 -28.60 7.06 -9.41
CA LEU A 66 -29.19 8.29 -9.94
C LEU A 66 -29.37 8.27 -11.47
N LEU A 67 -28.50 7.56 -12.18
CA LEU A 67 -28.51 7.46 -13.65
C LEU A 67 -29.25 6.22 -14.18
N GLY A 68 -29.71 5.33 -13.29
CA GLY A 68 -30.38 4.07 -13.63
C GLY A 68 -31.80 3.93 -13.06
N GLY A 69 -32.50 5.04 -12.85
CA GLY A 69 -33.94 5.06 -12.56
C GLY A 69 -34.76 5.23 -13.84
#